data_AF-A0A7J8H0Y8-F1
#
_entry.id   AF-A0A7J8H0Y8-F1
#
_cell.length_a   1.000
_cell.length_b   1.000
_cell.length_c   1.000
_cell.angle_alpha   90.00
_cell.angle_beta   90.00
_cell.angle_gamma   90.00
#
_symmetry.space_group_name_H-M   'P 1'
#
loop_
_entity.id
_entity.type
_entity.pdbx_description
1 polymer ?
#
loop_
_entity_poly.entity_id
_entity_poly.type
_entity_poly.pdbx_seq_one_letter_code
_entity_poly.pdbx_strand_id
1 'polypeptide(L)'
;MVISNLSSYDPGPFILVGIPGLEKFHVWIGIPFLIIYIVALVGNCTLLYLIAVERSLHEPMFFFLSMLAMTDLILSTAGVPKTLSIFWLGAREITFPGCLTQMFFLHSSFLLDSAILMAMAFDRYVAICSPLRYTTILNP
;
A
#
# COMPACT_ATOMS: atom_id res chain seq x y z
N MET A 1 -31.61 12.88 38.27
CA MET A 1 -30.17 12.79 37.99
C MET A 1 -29.98 11.62 37.03
N VAL A 2 -29.80 11.89 35.74
CA VAL A 2 -29.63 10.84 34.72
C VAL A 2 -28.19 10.33 34.84
N ILE A 3 -28.03 9.08 35.27
CA ILE A 3 -26.74 8.39 35.25
C ILE A 3 -26.53 7.96 33.81
N SER A 4 -25.74 8.71 33.06
CA SER A 4 -25.23 8.26 31.77
C SER A 4 -24.26 7.09 32.01
N ASN A 5 -24.70 5.87 31.71
CA ASN A 5 -23.82 4.70 31.56
C ASN A 5 -22.89 4.94 30.37
N LEU A 6 -21.78 5.64 30.61
CA LEU A 6 -20.70 5.76 29.64
C LEU A 6 -19.88 4.46 29.67
N SER A 7 -20.46 3.37 29.17
CA SER A 7 -19.68 2.21 28.75
C SER A 7 -18.87 2.66 27.53
N SER A 8 -17.75 3.33 27.77
CA SER A 8 -16.77 3.63 26.74
C SER A 8 -16.27 2.29 26.21
N TYR A 9 -16.73 1.89 25.02
CA TYR A 9 -16.28 0.68 24.33
C TYR A 9 -14.90 0.97 23.73
N ASP A 10 -13.92 1.22 24.59
CA ASP A 10 -12.53 1.43 24.19
C ASP A 10 -11.80 0.12 24.51
N PRO A 11 -11.72 -0.84 23.57
CA PRO A 11 -10.91 -2.02 23.77
C PRO A 11 -9.48 -1.51 24.01
N GLY A 12 -8.87 -1.94 25.12
CA GLY A 12 -7.52 -1.49 25.52
C GLY A 12 -6.47 -1.66 24.40
N PRO A 13 -5.26 -1.11 24.60
CA PRO A 13 -4.23 -1.09 23.58
C PRO A 13 -3.99 -2.49 23.00
N PHE A 14 -4.03 -2.60 21.67
CA PHE A 14 -3.74 -3.85 20.99
C PHE A 14 -2.23 -4.04 20.99
N ILE A 15 -1.79 -5.16 21.55
CA ILE A 15 -0.38 -5.54 21.57
C ILE A 15 -0.09 -6.36 20.31
N LEU A 16 0.59 -5.75 19.34
CA LEU A 16 1.18 -6.49 18.24
C LEU A 16 2.44 -7.19 18.75
N VAL A 17 2.28 -8.43 19.24
CA VAL A 17 3.36 -9.25 19.83
C VAL A 17 4.50 -9.55 18.82
N GLY A 18 4.32 -9.27 17.53
CA GLY A 18 5.30 -9.63 16.51
C GLY A 18 5.48 -11.15 16.45
N ILE A 19 6.71 -11.62 16.18
CA ILE A 19 7.04 -13.05 16.22
C ILE A 19 7.51 -13.41 17.64
N PRO A 20 6.70 -14.11 18.45
CA PRO A 20 7.09 -14.49 19.81
C PRO A 20 8.32 -15.41 19.77
N GLY A 21 9.32 -15.12 20.62
CA GLY A 21 10.57 -15.89 20.72
C GLY A 21 11.74 -15.35 19.87
N LEU A 22 11.53 -14.35 19.02
CA LEU A 22 12.55 -13.78 18.13
C LEU A 22 12.96 -12.34 18.49
N GLU A 23 12.76 -11.94 19.75
CA GLU A 23 13.00 -10.57 20.24
C GLU A 23 14.45 -10.11 20.09
N LYS A 24 15.42 -11.03 20.27
CA LYS A 24 16.85 -10.73 20.05
C LYS A 24 17.21 -10.47 18.58
N PHE A 25 16.40 -10.97 17.64
CA PHE A 25 16.60 -10.79 16.21
C PHE A 25 15.67 -9.73 15.60
N HIS A 26 14.81 -9.07 16.39
CA HIS A 26 13.89 -8.04 15.90
C HIS A 26 14.62 -6.94 15.12
N VAL A 27 15.80 -6.51 15.60
CA VAL A 27 16.65 -5.53 14.89
C VAL A 27 17.17 -6.09 13.56
N TRP A 28 17.64 -7.33 13.54
CA TRP A 28 18.16 -8.00 12.33
C TRP A 28 17.06 -8.20 11.28
N ILE A 29 15.83 -8.46 11.71
CA ILE A 29 14.65 -8.59 10.85
C ILE A 29 14.16 -7.21 10.38
N GLY A 30 14.32 -6.15 11.17
CA GLY A 30 13.97 -4.79 10.77
C GLY A 30 14.80 -4.25 9.60
N ILE A 31 16.07 -4.66 9.47
CA ILE A 31 16.97 -4.23 8.39
C ILE A 31 16.41 -4.54 6.98
N PRO A 32 16.01 -5.78 6.64
CA PRO A 32 15.44 -6.06 5.32
C PRO A 32 14.11 -5.32 5.09
N PHE A 33 13.26 -5.13 6.11
CA PHE A 33 12.05 -4.31 5.97
C PHE A 33 12.37 -2.86 5.63
N LEU A 34 13.38 -2.27 6.28
CA LEU A 34 13.85 -0.92 5.98
C LEU A 34 14.39 -0.83 4.54
N ILE A 35 15.19 -1.80 4.11
CA ILE A 35 15.74 -1.82 2.74
C ILE A 35 14.60 -1.90 1.72
N ILE A 36 13.64 -2.81 1.91
CA ILE A 36 12.47 -2.94 1.02
C ILE A 36 11.68 -1.64 0.97
N TYR A 37 11.49 -0.97 2.12
CA TYR A 37 10.81 0.33 2.17
C TYR A 37 11.52 1.41 1.36
N ILE A 38 12.84 1.56 1.52
CA ILE A 38 13.62 2.54 0.76
C ILE A 38 13.59 2.22 -0.74
N VAL A 39 13.74 0.96 -1.11
CA VAL A 39 13.68 0.53 -2.52
C VAL A 39 12.30 0.80 -3.12
N ALA A 40 11.21 0.48 -2.39
CA ALA A 40 9.85 0.74 -2.84
C ALA A 40 9.59 2.25 -2.97
N LEU A 41 10.07 3.06 -2.03
CA LEU A 41 9.93 4.51 -2.06
C LEU A 41 10.68 5.11 -3.27
N VAL A 42 11.96 4.78 -3.42
CA VAL A 42 12.80 5.29 -4.51
C VAL A 42 12.29 4.81 -5.85
N GLY A 43 11.94 3.52 -5.97
CA GLY A 43 11.44 2.93 -7.21
C GLY A 43 10.14 3.58 -7.68
N ASN A 44 9.13 3.63 -6.82
CA ASN A 44 7.83 4.20 -7.19
C ASN A 44 7.87 5.71 -7.39
N CYS A 45 8.65 6.46 -6.60
CA CYS A 45 8.85 7.89 -6.82
C CYS A 45 9.59 8.16 -8.14
N THR A 46 10.60 7.36 -8.48
CA THR A 46 11.32 7.48 -9.76
C THR A 46 10.41 7.16 -10.93
N LEU A 47 9.55 6.15 -10.81
CA LEU A 47 8.55 5.82 -11.82
C LEU A 47 7.58 6.99 -12.03
N LEU A 48 7.02 7.55 -10.95
CA LEU A 48 6.15 8.73 -11.04
C LEU A 48 6.87 9.94 -11.66
N TYR A 49 8.12 10.17 -11.29
CA TYR A 49 8.94 11.24 -11.87
C TYR A 49 9.15 11.05 -13.38
N LEU A 50 9.48 9.83 -13.80
CA LEU A 50 9.66 9.50 -15.22
C LEU A 50 8.37 9.74 -16.01
N ILE A 51 7.22 9.29 -15.48
CA ILE A 51 5.90 9.52 -16.09
C ILE A 51 5.59 11.02 -16.18
N ALA A 52 5.97 11.81 -15.16
CA ALA A 52 5.70 13.25 -15.14
C ALA A 52 6.57 14.06 -16.12
N VAL A 53 7.83 13.64 -16.31
CA VAL A 53 8.78 14.30 -17.22
C VAL A 53 8.46 13.96 -18.68
N GLU A 54 8.08 12.73 -18.96
CA GLU A 54 7.84 12.25 -20.32
C GLU A 54 6.43 12.60 -20.81
N ARG A 55 6.27 13.79 -21.43
CA ARG A 55 4.98 14.29 -21.93
C ARG A 55 4.42 13.52 -23.14
N SER A 56 5.20 12.66 -23.79
CA SER A 56 4.84 12.05 -25.09
C SER A 56 4.07 10.73 -25.01
N LEU A 57 3.72 10.24 -23.81
CA LEU A 57 3.19 8.88 -23.60
C LEU A 57 1.78 8.90 -22.99
N HIS A 58 0.84 9.56 -23.65
CA HIS A 58 -0.61 9.48 -23.38
C HIS A 58 -1.19 8.10 -23.77
N GLU A 59 -0.54 7.01 -23.37
CA GLU A 59 -1.11 5.67 -23.47
C GLU A 59 -1.78 5.28 -22.13
N PRO A 60 -2.91 4.57 -22.17
CA PRO A 60 -3.65 4.13 -20.97
C PRO A 60 -2.77 3.38 -19.96
N MET A 61 -1.72 2.71 -20.45
CA MET A 61 -0.75 1.98 -19.65
C MET A 61 -0.03 2.88 -18.63
N PHE A 62 0.34 4.11 -19.00
CA PHE A 62 1.05 5.03 -18.09
C PHE A 62 0.15 5.54 -16.97
N PHE A 63 -1.14 5.71 -17.24
CA PHE A 63 -2.12 6.03 -16.22
C PHE A 63 -2.23 4.89 -15.19
N PHE A 64 -2.33 3.64 -15.64
CA PHE A 64 -2.33 2.48 -14.75
C PHE A 64 -1.02 2.36 -13.94
N LEU A 65 0.14 2.57 -14.57
CA LEU A 65 1.42 2.57 -13.87
C LEU A 65 1.52 3.67 -12.81
N SER A 66 0.98 4.87 -13.07
CA SER A 66 0.95 5.94 -12.07
C SER A 66 0.05 5.61 -10.88
N MET A 67 -1.13 5.02 -11.13
CA MET A 67 -2.05 4.53 -10.11
C MET A 67 -1.42 3.41 -9.27
N LEU A 68 -0.72 2.48 -9.92
CA LEU A 68 0.00 1.39 -9.27
C LEU A 68 1.11 1.94 -8.36
N ALA A 69 1.93 2.85 -8.87
CA ALA A 69 3.02 3.46 -8.10
C ALA A 69 2.50 4.21 -6.86
N MET A 70 1.39 4.94 -6.98
CA MET A 70 0.76 5.58 -5.82
C MET A 70 0.24 4.55 -4.80
N THR A 71 -0.36 3.47 -5.26
CA THR A 71 -0.91 2.43 -4.38
C THR A 71 0.20 1.66 -3.66
N ASP A 72 1.31 1.36 -4.34
CA ASP A 72 2.52 0.78 -3.74
C ASP A 72 3.15 1.68 -2.67
N LEU A 73 3.17 3.00 -2.90
CA LEU A 73 3.64 3.97 -1.90
C LEU A 73 2.73 4.01 -0.66
N ILE A 74 1.41 3.96 -0.85
CA ILE A 74 0.44 3.89 0.25
C ILE A 74 0.60 2.59 1.03
N LEU A 75 0.66 1.45 0.33
CA LEU A 75 0.79 0.12 0.92
C LEU A 75 2.07 0.01 1.75
N SER A 76 3.21 0.42 1.18
CA SER A 76 4.51 0.41 1.87
C SER A 76 4.54 1.35 3.07
N THR A 77 3.96 2.55 2.97
CA THR A 77 3.93 3.54 4.06
C THR A 77 2.92 3.19 5.17
N ALA A 78 1.80 2.53 4.86
CA ALA A 78 0.84 2.10 5.86
C ALA A 78 1.32 0.86 6.64
N GLY A 79 2.03 -0.06 5.98
CA GLY A 79 2.51 -1.30 6.57
C GLY A 79 3.86 -1.18 7.27
N VAL A 80 4.88 -0.71 6.56
CA VAL A 80 6.29 -0.89 6.95
C VAL A 80 6.74 -0.01 8.12
N PRO A 81 6.38 1.29 8.21
CA PRO A 81 6.78 2.13 9.35
C PRO A 81 6.24 1.61 10.69
N LYS A 82 5.03 1.03 10.70
CA LYS A 82 4.43 0.43 11.90
C LYS A 82 5.16 -0.83 12.32
N THR A 83 5.43 -1.74 11.39
CA THR A 83 6.20 -2.96 11.70
C THR A 83 7.63 -2.63 12.12
N LEU A 84 8.27 -1.68 11.45
CA LEU A 84 9.63 -1.22 11.78
C LEU A 84 9.69 -0.56 13.17
N SER A 85 8.69 0.25 13.53
CA SER A 85 8.57 0.84 14.88
C SER A 85 8.47 -0.23 15.97
N ILE A 86 7.67 -1.28 15.72
CA ILE A 86 7.55 -2.42 16.64
C ILE A 86 8.90 -3.16 16.77
N PHE A 87 9.60 -3.39 15.65
CA PHE A 87 10.88 -4.10 15.62
C PHE A 87 12.03 -3.32 16.28
N TRP A 88 12.06 -1.99 16.15
CA TRP A 88 13.20 -1.18 16.61
C TRP A 88 12.98 -0.53 17.98
N LEU A 89 11.78 -0.01 18.24
CA LEU A 89 11.47 0.74 19.46
C LEU A 89 10.79 -0.12 20.54
N GLY A 90 10.40 -1.36 20.20
CA GLY A 90 9.64 -2.22 21.12
C GLY A 90 8.24 -1.69 21.44
N ALA A 91 7.78 -0.66 20.71
CA ALA A 91 6.47 -0.05 20.84
C ALA A 91 5.41 -0.97 20.23
N ARG A 92 5.07 -2.04 20.95
CA ARG A 92 4.08 -3.05 20.56
C ARG A 92 2.64 -2.56 20.66
N GLU A 93 2.41 -1.38 21.22
CA GLU A 93 1.07 -0.86 21.45
C GLU A 93 0.57 -0.04 20.25
N ILE A 94 -0.58 -0.45 19.72
CA ILE A 94 -1.36 0.33 18.77
C ILE A 94 -2.74 0.59 19.37
N THR A 95 -3.21 1.84 19.27
CA THR A 95 -4.59 2.19 19.62
C THR A 95 -5.55 1.45 18.68
N PHE A 96 -6.69 0.98 19.18
CA PHE A 96 -7.73 0.36 18.36
C PHE A 96 -8.11 1.14 17.08
N PRO A 97 -8.39 2.46 17.12
CA PRO A 97 -8.67 3.22 15.90
C PRO A 97 -7.49 3.20 14.93
N GLY A 98 -6.25 3.31 15.41
CA GLY A 98 -5.05 3.22 14.57
C GLY A 98 -4.88 1.86 13.89
N CYS A 99 -5.24 0.76 14.56
CA CYS A 99 -5.24 -0.58 14.00
C CYS A 99 -6.27 -0.71 12.87
N LEU A 100 -7.50 -0.23 13.10
CA LEU A 100 -8.56 -0.23 12.09
C LEU A 100 -8.17 0.60 10.87
N THR A 101 -7.61 1.79 11.08
CA THR A 101 -7.12 2.65 10.00
C THR A 101 -6.03 1.94 9.18
N GLN A 102 -5.07 1.29 9.85
CA GLN A 102 -4.01 0.54 9.17
C GLN A 102 -4.57 -0.64 8.36
N MET A 103 -5.44 -1.46 8.95
CA MET A 103 -6.12 -2.57 8.27
C MET A 103 -6.90 -2.08 7.04
N PHE A 104 -7.64 -0.98 7.17
CA PHE A 104 -8.39 -0.39 6.08
C PHE A 104 -7.49 0.02 4.91
N PHE A 105 -6.44 0.80 5.18
CA PHE A 105 -5.51 1.23 4.13
C PHE A 105 -4.81 0.05 3.46
N LEU A 106 -4.36 -0.96 4.22
CA LEU A 106 -3.73 -2.14 3.65
C LEU A 106 -4.68 -2.93 2.76
N HIS A 107 -5.91 -3.19 3.24
CA HIS A 107 -6.89 -3.97 2.50
C HIS A 107 -7.35 -3.23 1.23
N SER A 108 -7.69 -1.95 1.36
CA SER A 108 -8.07 -1.12 0.21
C SER A 108 -6.95 -1.02 -0.82
N SER A 109 -5.69 -0.83 -0.39
CA SER A 109 -4.56 -0.73 -1.32
C SER A 109 -4.35 -2.05 -2.06
N PHE A 110 -4.42 -3.20 -1.38
CA PHE A 110 -4.27 -4.50 -2.02
C PHE A 110 -5.38 -4.79 -3.05
N LEU A 111 -6.61 -4.38 -2.75
CA LEU A 111 -7.72 -4.46 -3.70
C LEU A 111 -7.49 -3.58 -4.93
N LEU A 112 -7.00 -2.35 -4.72
CA LEU A 112 -6.67 -1.43 -5.80
C LEU A 112 -5.53 -1.97 -6.67
N ASP A 113 -4.43 -2.45 -6.07
CA ASP A 113 -3.32 -3.06 -6.81
C ASP A 113 -3.81 -4.22 -7.69
N SER A 114 -4.59 -5.12 -7.11
CA SER A 114 -5.16 -6.27 -7.84
C SER A 114 -6.07 -5.82 -8.99
N ALA A 115 -6.90 -4.80 -8.78
CA ALA A 115 -7.78 -4.25 -9.80
C ALA A 115 -7.00 -3.55 -10.92
N ILE A 116 -5.94 -2.80 -10.59
CA ILE A 116 -5.07 -2.13 -11.55
C ILE A 116 -4.31 -3.16 -12.39
N LEU A 117 -3.73 -4.19 -11.75
CA LEU A 117 -3.07 -5.30 -12.45
C LEU A 117 -4.02 -6.02 -13.41
N MET A 118 -5.26 -6.28 -12.98
CA MET A 118 -6.29 -6.86 -13.83
C MET A 118 -6.63 -5.94 -15.01
N ALA A 119 -6.76 -4.63 -14.79
CA ALA A 119 -7.02 -3.66 -15.83
C ALA A 119 -5.87 -3.59 -16.86
N MET A 120 -4.62 -3.65 -16.41
CA MET A 120 -3.44 -3.71 -17.29
C MET A 120 -3.42 -5.00 -18.13
N ALA A 121 -3.72 -6.14 -17.51
CA ALA A 121 -3.82 -7.41 -18.23
C ALA A 121 -4.95 -7.38 -19.28
N PHE A 122 -6.08 -6.78 -18.94
CA PHE A 122 -7.20 -6.61 -19.86
C PHE A 122 -6.86 -5.67 -21.02
N ASP A 123 -6.22 -4.53 -20.75
CA ASP A 123 -5.75 -3.60 -21.79
C ASP A 123 -4.84 -4.31 -22.80
N ARG A 124 -3.85 -5.06 -22.31
CA ARG A 124 -2.94 -5.85 -23.17
C ARG A 124 -3.65 -6.95 -23.93
N TYR A 125 -4.63 -7.63 -23.32
CA TYR A 125 -5.45 -8.64 -23.99
C TYR A 125 -6.25 -8.04 -25.16
N VAL A 126 -6.92 -6.90 -24.95
CA VAL A 126 -7.69 -6.22 -26.00
C VAL A 126 -6.80 -5.71 -27.12
N ALA A 127 -5.63 -5.16 -26.79
CA ALA A 127 -4.64 -4.71 -27.77
C ALA A 127 -4.17 -5.85 -28.70
N ILE A 128 -4.03 -7.08 -28.17
CA ILE A 128 -3.60 -8.27 -28.94
C ILE A 128 -4.77 -8.88 -29.72
N CYS A 129 -5.92 -9.09 -29.07
CA CYS A 129 -7.03 -9.83 -29.66
C CYS A 129 -7.90 -8.99 -30.60
N SER A 130 -7.81 -7.66 -30.57
CA SER A 130 -8.66 -6.77 -31.38
C SER A 130 -7.96 -5.45 -31.75
N PRO A 131 -6.82 -5.49 -32.48
CA PRO A 131 -6.05 -4.29 -32.82
C PRO A 131 -6.85 -3.24 -33.62
N LEU A 132 -7.84 -3.66 -34.41
CA LEU A 132 -8.71 -2.77 -35.22
C LEU A 132 -9.83 -2.08 -34.42
N ARG A 133 -10.21 -2.57 -33.24
CA ARG A 133 -11.21 -1.91 -32.35
C ARG A 133 -10.57 -1.08 -31.24
N TYR A 134 -9.27 -1.23 -31.01
CA TYR A 134 -8.56 -0.51 -29.95
C TYR A 134 -8.62 1.01 -30.17
N THR A 135 -8.46 1.47 -31.41
CA THR A 135 -8.54 2.90 -31.79
C THR A 135 -9.94 3.49 -31.75
N THR A 136 -11.00 2.68 -31.78
CA THR A 136 -12.40 3.15 -31.77
C THR A 136 -13.06 3.11 -30.40
N ILE A 137 -12.54 2.33 -29.46
CA ILE A 137 -13.07 2.21 -28.09
C ILE A 137 -12.31 3.10 -27.11
N LEU A 138 -11.03 3.40 -27.40
CA LEU A 138 -10.13 4.13 -26.52
C LEU A 138 -9.72 5.50 -27.10
N ASN A 139 -10.67 6.22 -27.69
CA ASN A 139 -10.52 7.64 -28.03
C ASN A 139 -11.33 8.47 -27.00
N PRO A 140 -10.90 9.69 -26.65
CA PRO A 140 -11.44 10.49 -25.54
C PRO A 140 -12.89 10.91 -25.72
#